data_AF-D9SP63-F1
#
_entry.id   AF-D9SP63-F1
#
_cell.length_a   1.000
_cell.length_b   1.000
_cell.length_c   1.000
_cell.angle_alpha   90.00
_cell.angle_beta   90.00
_cell.angle_gamma   90.00
#
_symmetry.space_group_name_H-M   'P 1'
#
loop_
_entity.id
_entity.type
_entity.pdbx_description
1 polymer ?
#
loop_
_entity_poly.entity_id
_entity_poly.type
_entity_poly.pdbx_seq_one_letter_code
_entity_poly.pdbx_strand_id
1 'polypeptide(L)' 'MNYLGEWTQEDLDNMTEDSNGQEYLTSILSKDAKVEVADIWDDIGDNVAVFVFQCNNCNLLVAMWQCF' A
#
# COMPACT_ATOMS: atom_id res chain seq x y z
N MET A 1 3.53 -15.72 -3.58
CA MET A 1 3.37 -14.26 -3.53
C MET A 1 4.35 -13.71 -4.54
N ASN A 2 3.86 -12.94 -5.50
CA ASN A 2 4.70 -12.17 -6.42
C ASN A 2 4.88 -10.79 -5.81
N TYR A 3 6.12 -10.32 -5.71
CA TYR A 3 6.40 -8.95 -5.35
C TYR A 3 6.14 -8.05 -6.57
N LEU A 4 5.32 -7.01 -6.40
CA LEU A 4 4.96 -6.08 -7.47
C LEU A 4 5.82 -4.82 -7.47
N GLY A 5 6.42 -4.49 -6.33
CA GLY A 5 7.24 -3.30 -6.19
C GLY A 5 6.95 -2.54 -4.91
N GLU A 6 7.67 -1.44 -4.76
CA GLU A 6 7.34 -0.38 -3.83
C GLU A 6 6.40 0.59 -4.53
N TRP A 7 5.30 0.96 -3.87
CA TRP A 7 4.30 1.88 -4.41
C TRP A 7 4.34 3.21 -3.66
N THR A 8 4.39 4.29 -4.43
CA THR A 8 4.26 5.67 -3.97
C THR A 8 2.80 6.04 -3.74
N GLN A 9 2.54 7.23 -3.20
CA GLN A 9 1.19 7.80 -3.16
C GLN A 9 0.56 7.85 -4.55
N GLU A 10 1.33 8.29 -5.56
CA GLU A 10 0.87 8.38 -6.95
C GLU A 10 0.49 7.00 -7.52
N ASP A 11 1.28 5.96 -7.24
CA ASP A 11 0.95 4.60 -7.65
C ASP A 11 -0.37 4.13 -7.01
N LEU A 12 -0.58 4.44 -5.72
CA LEU A 12 -1.79 4.08 -4.98
C LEU A 12 -3.03 4.84 -5.48
N ASP A 13 -2.89 6.14 -5.78
CA ASP A 13 -3.97 6.95 -6.34
C ASP A 13 -4.38 6.45 -7.73
N ASN A 14 -3.40 6.08 -8.57
CA ASN A 14 -3.62 5.54 -9.91
C ASN A 14 -4.32 4.17 -9.93
N MET A 15 -4.42 3.48 -8.78
CA MET A 15 -5.18 2.23 -8.65
C MET A 15 -6.69 2.45 -8.44
N THR A 16 -7.13 3.70 -8.33
CA THR A 16 -8.51 4.08 -8.06
C THR A 16 -9.06 5.03 -9.12
N GLU A 17 -10.37 5.02 -9.35
CA GLU A 17 -11.01 5.95 -10.31
C GLU A 17 -11.17 7.36 -9.74
N ASP A 18 -11.22 7.50 -8.41
CA ASP A 18 -11.45 8.74 -7.67
C ASP A 18 -10.19 9.33 -7.02
N SER A 19 -9.00 8.74 -7.28
CA SER A 19 -7.72 9.14 -6.67
C SER A 19 -7.77 9.08 -5.13
N ASN A 20 -8.38 8.02 -4.61
CA ASN A 20 -8.49 7.77 -3.18
C ASN A 20 -7.52 6.65 -2.76
N GLY A 21 -6.23 6.90 -2.93
CA GLY A 21 -5.17 5.93 -2.63
C GLY A 21 -5.07 5.58 -1.15
N GLN A 22 -5.51 6.45 -0.23
CA GLN A 22 -5.56 6.17 1.21
C GLN A 22 -6.54 5.03 1.54
N GLU A 23 -7.77 5.12 1.03
CA GLU A 23 -8.78 4.09 1.24
C GLU A 23 -8.35 2.78 0.56
N TYR A 24 -7.78 2.89 -0.64
CA TYR A 24 -7.26 1.73 -1.35
C TYR A 24 -6.13 1.03 -0.59
N LEU A 25 -5.14 1.77 -0.11
CA LEU A 25 -4.05 1.24 0.73
C LEU A 25 -4.60 0.56 1.98
N THR A 26 -5.59 1.18 2.64
CA THR A 26 -6.28 0.59 3.80
C THR A 26 -6.91 -0.76 3.47
N SER A 27 -7.48 -0.90 2.27
CA SER A 27 -8.14 -2.15 1.84
C SER A 27 -7.17 -3.31 1.58
N ILE A 28 -5.93 -3.01 1.19
CA ILE A 28 -4.90 -4.02 0.88
C ILE A 28 -3.85 -4.16 1.97
N LEU A 29 -3.85 -3.31 3.00
CA LEU A 29 -2.90 -3.37 4.09
C LEU A 29 -2.97 -4.73 4.79
N SER A 30 -1.81 -5.31 5.09
CA SER A 30 -1.75 -6.53 5.90
C SER A 30 -2.47 -6.32 7.24
N LYS A 31 -3.21 -7.33 7.70
CA LYS A 31 -3.92 -7.29 9.00
C LYS A 31 -2.98 -7.07 10.19
N ASP A 32 -1.69 -7.36 10.01
CA ASP A 32 -0.67 -7.17 11.04
C ASP A 32 -0.14 -5.74 11.11
N ALA A 33 -0.46 -4.89 10.12
CA ALA A 33 -0.10 -3.49 10.13
C ALA A 33 -0.94 -2.75 11.18
N LYS A 34 -0.34 -2.50 12.35
CA LYS A 34 -0.96 -1.76 13.46
C LYS A 34 -0.76 -0.25 13.29
N VAL A 35 -1.21 0.31 12.17
CA VAL A 35 -1.12 1.75 11.91
C VAL A 35 -2.37 2.25 11.19
N GLU A 36 -2.76 3.48 11.47
CA GLU A 36 -3.72 4.19 10.65
C GLU A 36 -2.98 4.68 9.40
N VAL A 37 -3.52 4.41 8.20
CA VAL A 37 -2.90 4.86 6.94
C VAL A 37 -2.75 6.38 6.90
N ALA A 38 -3.68 7.11 7.53
CA ALA A 38 -3.62 8.56 7.67
C ALA A 38 -2.34 9.06 8.37
N ASP A 39 -1.76 8.27 9.28
CA ASP A 39 -0.57 8.66 10.05
C ASP A 39 0.73 8.53 9.24
N ILE A 40 0.72 7.70 8.18
CA ILE A 40 1.91 7.44 7.35
C ILE A 40 1.77 8.01 5.93
N TRP A 41 0.57 8.43 5.53
CA TRP A 41 0.26 8.74 4.13
C TRP A 41 1.22 9.76 3.54
N ASP A 42 1.40 10.89 4.21
CA ASP A 42 2.22 12.02 3.73
C ASP A 42 3.73 11.69 3.67
N ASP A 43 4.15 10.59 4.31
CA ASP A 43 5.53 10.12 4.33
C ASP A 43 5.82 9.02 3.30
N ILE A 44 4.80 8.49 2.60
CA ILE A 44 4.95 7.42 1.61
C ILE A 44 5.78 7.90 0.42
N GLY A 45 6.89 7.19 0.14
CA GLY A 45 7.85 7.51 -0.92
C GLY A 45 9.04 8.34 -0.46
N ASP A 46 8.96 8.96 0.73
CA ASP A 46 10.06 9.73 1.32
C ASP A 46 10.65 9.00 2.55
N ASN A 47 9.83 8.82 3.59
CA ASN A 47 10.24 8.21 4.87
C ASN A 47 9.54 6.86 5.15
N VAL A 48 8.53 6.52 4.34
CA VAL A 48 7.76 5.28 4.43
C VAL A 48 7.81 4.57 3.09
N ALA A 49 8.28 3.32 3.09
CA ALA A 49 8.17 2.43 1.94
C ALA A 49 6.90 1.57 2.06
N VAL A 50 6.15 1.42 0.97
CA VAL A 50 4.99 0.52 0.88
C VAL A 50 5.29 -0.60 -0.11
N PHE A 51 5.51 -1.81 0.40
CA PHE A 51 5.79 -3.00 -0.41
C PHE A 51 4.51 -3.74 -0.75
N VAL A 52 4.27 -3.95 -2.05
CA VAL A 52 3.04 -4.59 -2.53
C VAL A 52 3.30 -5.97 -3.11
N PHE A 53 2.45 -6.91 -2.73
CA PHE A 53 2.52 -8.31 -3.11
C PHE A 53 1.18 -8.80 -3.66
N GLN A 54 1.24 -9.71 -4.63
CA GLN A 54 0.07 -10.38 -5.18
C GLN A 54 0.10 -11.88 -4.89
N CYS A 55 -1.02 -12.45 -4.47
CA CYS A 55 -1.18 -13.89 -4.35
C CYS A 55 -1.37 -14.54 -5.73
N ASN A 56 -0.47 -15.45 -6.12
CA ASN A 56 -0.52 -16.11 -7.43
C ASN A 56 -1.73 -17.04 -7.61
N ASN A 57 -2.43 -17.39 -6.53
CA ASN A 57 -3.56 -18.32 -6.57
C ASN A 57 -4.92 -17.61 -6.60
N CYS A 58 -5.07 -16.50 -5.87
CA CYS A 58 -6.34 -15.76 -5.77
C CYS A 58 -6.28 -14.31 -6.24
N ASN A 59 -5.12 -13.84 -6.72
CA ASN A 59 -4.84 -12.47 -7.16
C ASN A 59 -5.06 -11.38 -6.10
N LEU A 60 -5.28 -11.76 -4.84
CA LEU A 60 -5.39 -10.82 -3.72
C LEU A 60 -4.09 -10.02 -3.58
N LEU A 61 -4.22 -8.70 -3.47
CA LEU A 61 -3.13 -7.79 -3.15
C LEU A 61 -2.99 -7.64 -1.64
N VAL A 62 -1.74 -7.60 -1.17
CA VAL A 62 -1.38 -7.32 0.21
C VAL A 62 -0.23 -6.31 0.23
N ALA A 63 -0.38 -5.25 1.01
CA ALA A 63 0.64 -4.24 1.25
C ALA A 63 1.23 -4.38 2.66
N MET A 64 2.52 -4.11 2.77
CA MET A 64 3.24 -3.93 4.03
C MET A 64 3.98 -2.60 3.98
N TRP A 65 4.13 -1.93 5.11
CA TRP A 65 4.84 -0.66 5.19
C TRP A 65 6.04 -0.75 6.14
N GLN A 66 7.01 0.13 5.94
CA GLN A 66 8.17 0.29 6.82
C GLN A 66 8.60 1.76 6.87
N CYS A 67 8.78 2.31 8.07
CA CYS A 67 9.44 3.60 8.29
C CYS A 67 10.97 3.45 8.31
N PHE A 68 11.69 4.50 7.92
CA PHE A 68 13.15 4.63 8.03
C PHE A 68 13.59 5.59 9.14
#